data_AF-A0A1F7MID5-F1
#
_entry.id   AF-A0A1F7MID5-F1
#
_cell.length_a   1.000
_cell.length_b   1.000
_cell.length_c   1.000
_cell.angle_alpha   90.00
_cell.angle_beta   90.00
_cell.angle_gamma   90.00
#
_symmetry.space_group_name_H-M   'P 1'
#
loop_
_entity.id
_entity.type
_entity.pdbx_description
1 polymer ?
#
loop_
_entity_poly.entity_id
_entity_poly.type
_entity_poly.pdbx_seq_one_letter_code
_entity_poly.pdbx_strand_id
1 'polypeptide(L)'
;MRGRAAALLAVLAAGLLALAPAPAGAQAPARQGARAKDDRSQPLTIDADKMERFGKEGLVIFTGNVIARQDNSVQYADRMEVYLDEKGDRVLRTISTGAVRIITKDCRTATARRAEYSDLEQRVVLLGNARVWQEDNLVSGETITIYLAQDRSVVEGGKQERVKAVFYPRDGKTDGAAAKRPAGGCRN
;
A
#
# COMPACT_ATOMS: atom_id res chain seq x y z
N MET A 1 -11.44 -28.79 69.74
CA MET A 1 -10.00 -28.90 70.07
C MET A 1 -9.19 -28.23 68.97
N ARG A 2 -8.24 -27.36 69.37
CA ARG A 2 -7.17 -26.68 68.59
C ARG A 2 -7.67 -25.56 67.67
N GLY A 3 -7.41 -24.26 67.87
CA GLY A 3 -6.41 -23.54 68.66
C GLY A 3 -5.73 -22.50 67.74
N ARG A 4 -5.92 -21.20 67.93
CA ARG A 4 -4.91 -20.17 68.33
C ARG A 4 -5.26 -18.90 67.53
N ALA A 5 -5.04 -17.66 67.94
CA ALA A 5 -4.50 -17.06 69.15
C ALA A 5 -4.91 -15.57 69.18
N ALA A 6 -5.01 -15.06 70.40
CA ALA A 6 -4.61 -13.73 70.88
C ALA A 6 -4.72 -12.51 69.93
N ALA A 7 -5.66 -11.64 70.28
CA ALA A 7 -5.52 -10.18 70.16
C ALA A 7 -4.27 -9.69 70.90
N LEU A 8 -3.69 -8.56 70.47
CA LEU A 8 -3.23 -7.46 71.34
C LEU A 8 -2.65 -6.28 70.54
N LEU A 9 -3.09 -5.09 70.96
CA LEU A 9 -2.41 -3.78 70.97
C LEU A 9 -2.15 -3.09 69.61
N ALA A 10 -2.82 -2.01 69.22
CA ALA A 10 -3.10 -0.71 69.85
C ALA A 10 -2.12 0.41 69.41
N VAL A 11 -2.77 1.53 69.07
CA VAL A 11 -2.37 2.95 69.17
C VAL A 11 -1.51 3.60 68.08
N LEU A 12 -1.94 4.86 67.78
CA LEU A 12 -1.25 6.03 67.23
C LEU A 12 -1.21 6.12 65.70
N ALA A 13 -2.17 6.80 65.06
CA ALA A 13 -2.26 8.27 64.93
C ALA A 13 -1.01 8.90 64.27
N ALA A 14 -1.12 9.23 62.98
CA ALA A 14 -0.62 10.48 62.37
C ALA A 14 -0.70 10.40 60.84
N GLY A 15 -1.20 11.47 60.22
CA GLY A 15 -0.89 11.80 58.83
C GLY A 15 -2.02 11.56 57.83
N LEU A 16 -3.01 12.44 57.80
CA LEU A 16 -3.69 12.77 56.54
C LEU A 16 -2.64 13.38 55.60
N LEU A 17 -2.16 12.59 54.63
CA LEU A 17 -1.59 13.13 53.40
C LEU A 17 -2.67 13.00 52.33
N ALA A 18 -3.29 14.13 51.99
CA ALA A 18 -4.16 14.23 50.84
C ALA A 18 -3.31 14.07 49.57
N LEU A 19 -3.31 12.87 48.98
CA LEU A 19 -2.84 12.65 47.62
C LEU A 19 -3.90 13.25 46.68
N ALA A 20 -3.59 14.40 46.08
CA ALA A 20 -4.38 14.98 45.02
C ALA A 20 -4.40 14.01 43.82
N PRO A 21 -5.57 13.74 43.20
CA PRO A 21 -5.63 12.99 41.96
C PRO A 21 -4.94 13.80 40.86
N ALA A 22 -3.84 13.27 40.31
CA ALA A 22 -3.25 13.79 39.09
C ALA A 22 -4.32 13.75 37.98
N PRO A 23 -4.47 14.80 37.16
CA PRO A 23 -5.37 14.74 36.02
C PRO A 23 -4.88 13.62 35.11
N ALA A 24 -5.70 12.59 34.95
CA ALA A 24 -5.53 11.59 33.92
C ALA A 24 -5.31 12.33 32.60
N GLY A 25 -4.11 12.23 32.05
CA GLY A 25 -3.81 12.74 30.74
C GLY A 25 -4.75 12.06 29.77
N ALA A 26 -5.80 12.79 29.37
CA ALA A 26 -6.60 12.47 28.20
C ALA A 26 -5.64 12.57 27.01
N GLN A 27 -4.95 11.48 26.71
CA GLN A 27 -4.29 11.31 25.43
C GLN A 27 -5.43 11.24 24.42
N ALA A 28 -5.58 12.35 23.71
CA ALA A 28 -6.56 12.56 22.67
C ALA A 28 -6.65 11.33 21.77
N PRO A 29 -7.86 10.95 21.30
CA PRO A 29 -7.98 9.88 20.32
C PRO A 29 -7.00 10.20 19.19
N ALA A 30 -6.10 9.24 18.94
CA ALA A 30 -5.18 9.30 17.81
C ALA A 30 -6.00 9.78 16.62
N ARG A 31 -5.62 10.95 16.09
CA ARG A 31 -6.25 11.51 14.90
C ARG A 31 -6.25 10.39 13.88
N GLN A 32 -7.41 9.81 13.62
CA GLN A 32 -7.61 8.87 12.54
C GLN A 32 -7.20 9.67 11.32
N GLY A 33 -5.97 9.43 10.84
CA GLY A 33 -5.52 9.95 9.57
C GLY A 33 -6.63 9.63 8.60
N ALA A 34 -7.13 10.66 7.93
CA ALA A 34 -8.16 10.54 6.93
C ALA A 34 -7.82 9.30 6.10
N ARG A 35 -8.65 8.25 6.20
CA ARG A 35 -8.52 7.08 5.34
C ARG A 35 -8.44 7.67 3.95
N ALA A 36 -7.31 7.46 3.27
CA ALA A 36 -7.25 7.65 1.84
C ALA A 36 -8.52 6.98 1.30
N LYS A 37 -9.33 7.73 0.55
CA LYS A 37 -10.61 7.26 0.03
C LYS A 37 -10.38 5.86 -0.55
N ASP A 38 -11.29 4.94 -0.24
CA ASP A 38 -11.11 3.52 -0.55
C ASP A 38 -11.22 3.32 -2.06
N ASP A 39 -10.12 3.56 -2.78
CA ASP A 39 -10.01 3.47 -4.24
C ASP A 39 -10.41 2.05 -4.73
N ARG A 40 -10.36 1.04 -3.84
CA ARG A 40 -10.83 -0.34 -4.05
C ARG A 40 -12.34 -0.47 -4.25
N SER A 41 -13.12 0.53 -3.83
CA SER A 41 -14.57 0.57 -4.06
C SER A 41 -14.93 0.83 -5.52
N GLN A 42 -13.97 1.32 -6.31
CA GLN A 42 -14.19 1.56 -7.73
C GLN A 42 -14.15 0.24 -8.52
N PRO A 43 -14.99 0.08 -9.56
CA PRO A 43 -15.00 -1.11 -10.40
C PRO A 43 -13.63 -1.39 -11.02
N LEU A 44 -13.20 -2.65 -10.96
CA LEU A 44 -12.06 -3.16 -11.71
C LEU A 44 -12.55 -3.67 -13.07
N THR A 45 -12.11 -3.04 -14.15
CA THR A 45 -12.41 -3.49 -15.53
C THR A 45 -11.15 -4.10 -16.15
N ILE A 46 -11.25 -5.25 -16.78
CA ILE A 46 -10.12 -5.94 -17.43
C ILE A 46 -10.51 -6.30 -18.87
N ASP A 47 -9.78 -5.77 -19.84
CA ASP A 47 -9.86 -6.16 -21.25
C ASP A 47 -8.70 -7.09 -21.59
N ALA A 48 -8.94 -8.13 -22.40
CA ALA A 48 -7.92 -9.07 -22.86
C ALA A 48 -8.41 -9.87 -24.09
N ASP A 49 -7.49 -10.58 -24.75
CA ASP A 49 -7.83 -11.45 -25.88
C ASP A 49 -8.53 -12.75 -25.45
N LYS A 50 -8.16 -13.29 -24.27
CA LYS A 50 -8.73 -14.53 -23.71
C LYS A 50 -8.98 -14.41 -22.20
N MET A 51 -10.08 -15.00 -21.74
CA MET A 51 -10.40 -15.22 -20.32
C MET A 51 -10.66 -16.71 -20.05
N GLU A 52 -10.09 -17.23 -18.96
CA GLU A 52 -10.36 -18.56 -18.41
C GLU A 52 -10.72 -18.45 -16.93
N ARG A 53 -11.83 -19.08 -16.51
CA ARG A 53 -12.27 -19.07 -15.11
C ARG A 53 -12.24 -20.47 -14.50
N PHE A 54 -11.54 -20.58 -13.40
CA PHE A 54 -11.37 -21.76 -12.56
C PHE A 54 -12.17 -21.55 -11.29
N GLY A 55 -13.47 -21.92 -11.35
CA GLY A 55 -14.43 -21.56 -10.32
C GLY A 55 -14.19 -22.24 -8.97
N LYS A 56 -13.60 -23.44 -8.94
CA LYS A 56 -13.30 -24.16 -7.69
C LYS A 56 -12.08 -23.57 -6.99
N GLU A 57 -11.18 -22.99 -7.76
CA GLU A 57 -9.91 -22.40 -7.35
C GLU A 57 -10.04 -20.89 -7.05
N GLY A 58 -11.21 -20.29 -7.34
CA GLY A 58 -11.40 -18.85 -7.22
C GLY A 58 -10.49 -18.04 -8.14
N LEU A 59 -10.09 -18.58 -9.30
CA LEU A 59 -9.07 -18.00 -10.17
C LEU A 59 -9.66 -17.61 -11.53
N VAL A 60 -9.37 -16.38 -11.97
CA VAL A 60 -9.66 -15.90 -13.33
C VAL A 60 -8.35 -15.52 -14.00
N ILE A 61 -8.13 -16.00 -15.21
CA ILE A 61 -6.89 -15.82 -15.96
C ILE A 61 -7.22 -15.08 -17.25
N PHE A 62 -6.59 -13.93 -17.42
CA PHE A 62 -6.63 -13.12 -18.62
C PHE A 62 -5.30 -13.25 -19.36
N THR A 63 -5.31 -13.43 -20.67
CA THR A 63 -4.10 -13.58 -21.48
C THR A 63 -4.27 -12.86 -22.82
N GLY A 64 -3.20 -12.21 -23.28
CA GLY A 64 -3.15 -11.43 -24.51
C GLY A 64 -3.63 -10.00 -24.30
N ASN A 65 -2.76 -9.02 -24.55
CA ASN A 65 -3.04 -7.59 -24.52
C ASN A 65 -3.86 -7.14 -23.29
N VAL A 66 -3.49 -7.59 -22.09
CA VAL A 66 -4.30 -7.36 -20.89
C VAL A 66 -4.21 -5.91 -20.47
N ILE A 67 -5.37 -5.26 -20.27
CA ILE A 67 -5.49 -3.90 -19.74
C ILE A 67 -6.49 -3.88 -18.59
N ALA A 68 -6.00 -3.72 -17.37
CA ALA A 68 -6.81 -3.55 -16.17
C ALA A 68 -6.95 -2.07 -15.80
N ARG A 69 -8.14 -1.64 -15.39
CA ARG A 69 -8.43 -0.25 -14.99
C ARG A 69 -9.22 -0.22 -13.69
N GLN A 70 -8.75 0.59 -12.74
CA GLN A 70 -9.42 0.84 -11.47
C GLN A 70 -9.02 2.22 -10.92
N ASP A 71 -10.00 3.02 -10.49
CA ASP A 71 -9.78 4.36 -9.92
C ASP A 71 -8.78 5.23 -10.73
N ASN A 72 -9.01 5.35 -12.03
CA ASN A 72 -8.14 6.07 -12.98
C ASN A 72 -6.68 5.57 -13.06
N SER A 73 -6.38 4.40 -12.49
CA SER A 73 -5.13 3.69 -12.70
C SER A 73 -5.30 2.67 -13.83
N VAL A 74 -4.26 2.47 -14.63
CA VAL A 74 -4.24 1.54 -15.76
C VAL A 74 -3.02 0.62 -15.63
N GLN A 75 -3.24 -0.69 -15.76
CA GLN A 75 -2.21 -1.70 -15.72
C GLN A 75 -2.23 -2.55 -16.99
N TYR A 76 -1.09 -2.63 -17.65
CA TYR A 76 -0.84 -3.41 -18.86
C TYR A 76 -0.03 -4.66 -18.51
N ALA A 77 -0.33 -5.79 -19.14
CA ALA A 77 0.46 -7.02 -19.06
C ALA A 77 0.17 -7.97 -20.23
N ASP A 78 1.02 -8.96 -20.45
CA ASP A 78 0.73 -10.06 -21.37
C ASP A 78 -0.26 -11.06 -20.76
N ARG A 79 -0.21 -11.23 -19.44
CA ARG A 79 -1.07 -12.14 -18.67
C ARG A 79 -1.38 -11.56 -17.29
N MET A 80 -2.62 -11.77 -16.84
CA MET A 80 -3.06 -11.43 -15.48
C MET A 80 -3.88 -12.56 -14.87
N GLU A 81 -3.53 -12.93 -13.64
CA GLU A 81 -4.25 -13.88 -12.80
C GLU A 81 -4.91 -13.11 -11.66
N VAL A 82 -6.21 -13.31 -11.48
CA VAL A 82 -7.03 -12.67 -10.45
C VAL A 82 -7.59 -13.75 -9.55
N TYR A 83 -7.20 -13.72 -8.28
CA TYR A 83 -7.72 -14.59 -7.25
C TYR A 83 -8.83 -13.85 -6.52
N LEU A 84 -10.01 -14.47 -6.53
CA LEU A 84 -11.21 -13.99 -5.88
C LEU A 84 -11.43 -14.74 -4.57
N ASP A 85 -12.28 -14.19 -3.71
CA ASP A 85 -12.77 -14.91 -2.54
C ASP A 85 -13.78 -16.00 -2.89
N GLU A 86 -14.24 -16.73 -1.87
CA GLU A 86 -15.18 -17.85 -2.04
C GLU A 86 -16.50 -17.43 -2.72
N LYS A 87 -16.92 -16.17 -2.53
CA LYS A 87 -18.13 -15.62 -3.14
C LYS A 87 -17.90 -15.17 -4.57
N GLY A 88 -16.65 -14.88 -4.95
CA GLY A 88 -16.29 -14.38 -6.26
C GLY A 88 -16.59 -12.89 -6.45
N ASP A 89 -16.87 -12.16 -5.38
CA ASP A 89 -17.23 -10.73 -5.42
C ASP A 89 -16.08 -9.80 -5.04
N ARG A 90 -15.05 -10.33 -4.38
CA ARG A 90 -13.87 -9.55 -3.98
C ARG A 90 -12.56 -10.12 -4.52
N VAL A 91 -11.70 -9.23 -5.02
CA VAL A 91 -10.33 -9.56 -5.42
C VAL A 91 -9.45 -9.65 -4.17
N LEU A 92 -8.79 -10.80 -3.99
CA LEU A 92 -7.85 -11.06 -2.89
C LEU A 92 -6.41 -10.81 -3.30
N ARG A 93 -6.05 -11.23 -4.52
CA ARG A 93 -4.70 -11.15 -5.06
C ARG A 93 -4.74 -11.03 -6.57
N THR A 94 -3.79 -10.28 -7.14
CA THR A 94 -3.54 -10.33 -8.57
C THR A 94 -2.07 -10.62 -8.85
N ILE A 95 -1.80 -11.36 -9.91
CA ILE A 95 -0.45 -11.60 -10.42
C ILE A 95 -0.45 -11.21 -11.89
N SER A 96 0.44 -10.32 -12.30
CA SER A 96 0.61 -9.92 -13.70
C SER A 96 2.01 -10.20 -14.16
N THR A 97 2.13 -10.71 -15.38
CA THR A 97 3.41 -11.09 -15.97
C THR A 97 3.47 -10.67 -17.43
N GLY A 98 4.71 -10.40 -17.88
CA GLY A 98 4.98 -9.98 -19.25
C GLY A 98 4.76 -8.48 -19.44
N ALA A 99 5.85 -7.77 -19.73
CA ALA A 99 5.89 -6.33 -19.99
C ALA A 99 4.98 -5.48 -19.08
N VAL A 100 4.99 -5.76 -17.76
CA VAL A 100 4.06 -5.11 -16.84
C VAL A 100 4.35 -3.62 -16.78
N ARG A 101 3.32 -2.82 -17.00
CA ARG A 101 3.36 -1.36 -16.89
C ARG A 101 2.12 -0.86 -16.17
N ILE A 102 2.30 -0.07 -15.12
CA ILE A 102 1.24 0.50 -14.30
C ILE A 102 1.35 2.01 -14.36
N ILE A 103 0.24 2.69 -14.61
CA ILE A 103 0.11 4.15 -14.57
C ILE A 103 -0.98 4.47 -13.55
N THR A 104 -0.63 5.16 -12.49
CA THR A 104 -1.58 5.56 -11.45
C THR A 104 -2.20 6.92 -11.74
N LYS A 105 -3.28 7.27 -11.03
CA LYS A 105 -3.99 8.56 -11.18
C LYS A 105 -3.13 9.81 -10.98
N ASP A 106 -2.05 9.72 -10.21
CA ASP A 106 -1.07 10.78 -9.98
C ASP A 106 0.11 10.74 -10.97
N CYS A 107 -0.06 10.04 -12.09
CA CYS A 107 0.93 9.85 -13.15
C CYS A 107 2.25 9.25 -12.69
N ARG A 108 2.25 8.48 -11.60
CA ARG A 108 3.37 7.58 -11.31
C ARG A 108 3.31 6.43 -12.29
N THR A 109 4.44 6.13 -12.88
CA THR A 109 4.57 5.00 -13.81
C THR A 109 5.46 3.96 -13.17
N ALA A 110 5.04 2.69 -13.18
CA ALA A 110 5.85 1.57 -12.74
C ALA A 110 5.98 0.54 -13.85
N THR A 111 7.15 -0.05 -14.01
CA THR A 111 7.39 -1.16 -14.94
C THR A 111 8.11 -2.30 -14.26
N ALA A 112 7.78 -3.54 -14.60
CA ALA A 112 8.45 -4.73 -14.09
C ALA A 112 8.22 -5.95 -15.02
N ARG A 113 8.95 -7.05 -14.79
CA ARG A 113 8.64 -8.33 -15.44
C ARG A 113 7.39 -8.99 -14.85
N ARG A 114 7.17 -8.79 -13.55
CA ARG A 114 6.03 -9.32 -12.80
C ARG A 114 5.58 -8.31 -11.76
N ALA A 115 4.26 -8.20 -11.56
CA ALA A 115 3.67 -7.43 -10.48
C ALA A 115 2.70 -8.32 -9.70
N GLU A 116 2.75 -8.24 -8.38
CA GLU A 116 1.83 -8.93 -7.49
C GLU A 116 1.16 -7.93 -6.58
N TYR A 117 -0.16 -8.04 -6.41
CA TYR A 117 -0.93 -7.28 -5.44
C TYR A 117 -1.62 -8.22 -4.47
N SER A 118 -1.65 -7.85 -3.19
CA SER A 118 -2.35 -8.54 -2.11
C SER A 118 -3.25 -7.55 -1.37
N ASP A 119 -4.57 -7.81 -1.39
CA ASP A 119 -5.53 -7.00 -0.63
C ASP A 119 -5.39 -7.23 0.87
N LEU A 120 -5.10 -8.46 1.30
CA LEU A 120 -4.95 -8.75 2.74
C LEU A 120 -3.76 -7.99 3.36
N GLU A 121 -2.64 -7.97 2.65
CA GLU A 121 -1.41 -7.33 3.15
C GLU A 121 -1.31 -5.85 2.78
N GLN A 122 -2.23 -5.36 1.94
CA GLN A 122 -2.15 -4.02 1.35
C GLN A 122 -0.78 -3.77 0.73
N ARG A 123 -0.33 -4.72 -0.11
CA ARG A 123 1.04 -4.79 -0.62
C ARG A 123 1.08 -4.99 -2.13
N VAL A 124 1.92 -4.21 -2.80
CA VAL A 124 2.31 -4.41 -4.21
C VAL A 124 3.78 -4.80 -4.27
N VAL A 125 4.12 -5.84 -5.03
CA VAL A 125 5.49 -6.28 -5.26
C VAL A 125 5.77 -6.27 -6.75
N LEU A 126 6.74 -5.46 -7.18
CA LEU A 126 7.24 -5.39 -8.54
C LEU A 126 8.55 -6.18 -8.59
N LEU A 127 8.61 -7.21 -9.44
CA LEU A 127 9.75 -8.11 -9.55
C LEU A 127 10.37 -8.07 -10.94
N GLY A 128 11.70 -8.04 -10.95
CA GLY A 128 12.54 -8.13 -12.12
C GLY A 128 12.61 -6.83 -12.90
N ASN A 129 13.79 -6.21 -12.93
CA ASN A 129 14.04 -4.92 -13.59
C ASN A 129 13.00 -3.86 -13.22
N ALA A 130 12.60 -3.82 -11.95
CA ALA A 130 11.53 -2.97 -11.46
C ALA A 130 11.97 -1.51 -11.49
N ARG A 131 11.12 -0.63 -12.04
CA ARG A 131 11.37 0.80 -12.14
C ARG A 131 10.10 1.56 -11.84
N VAL A 132 10.21 2.65 -11.09
CA VAL A 132 9.13 3.55 -10.75
C VAL A 132 9.58 4.98 -11.05
N TRP A 133 8.76 5.69 -11.81
CA TRP A 133 8.94 7.10 -12.14
C TRP A 133 7.84 7.93 -11.49
N GLN A 134 8.23 9.08 -10.95
CA GLN A 134 7.33 10.13 -10.52
C GLN A 134 7.88 11.45 -11.00
N GLU A 135 7.21 12.05 -11.99
CA GLU A 135 7.73 13.19 -12.74
C GLU A 135 9.13 12.87 -13.30
N ASP A 136 10.15 13.63 -12.91
CA ASP A 136 11.54 13.41 -13.33
C ASP A 136 12.27 12.40 -12.42
N ASN A 137 11.72 12.07 -11.24
CA ASN A 137 12.36 11.16 -10.30
C ASN A 137 12.25 9.71 -10.77
N LEU A 138 13.31 8.93 -10.58
CA LEU A 138 13.38 7.51 -10.91
C LEU A 138 13.91 6.72 -9.73
N VAL A 139 13.25 5.60 -9.43
CA VAL A 139 13.77 4.56 -8.53
C VAL A 139 13.75 3.22 -9.25
N SER A 140 14.84 2.47 -9.18
CA SER A 140 14.96 1.15 -9.80
C SER A 140 15.71 0.14 -8.95
N GLY A 141 15.34 -1.13 -9.07
CA GLY A 141 15.98 -2.27 -8.41
C GLY A 141 15.49 -3.60 -8.99
N GLU A 142 15.94 -4.72 -8.42
CA GLU A 142 15.42 -6.04 -8.80
C GLU A 142 14.01 -6.23 -8.26
N THR A 143 13.76 -5.79 -7.03
CA THR A 143 12.45 -5.87 -6.38
C THR A 143 12.08 -4.52 -5.78
N ILE A 144 10.85 -4.06 -6.03
CA ILE A 144 10.26 -2.91 -5.36
C ILE A 144 8.99 -3.39 -4.65
N THR A 145 8.96 -3.27 -3.33
CA THR A 145 7.80 -3.58 -2.50
C THR A 145 7.16 -2.30 -1.97
N ILE A 146 5.87 -2.12 -2.20
CA ILE A 146 5.08 -0.97 -1.77
C ILE A 146 4.03 -1.44 -0.77
N TYR A 147 4.08 -0.92 0.45
CA TYR A 147 3.12 -1.14 1.52
C TYR A 147 2.13 0.02 1.54
N LEU A 148 0.95 -0.17 0.95
CA LEU A 148 -0.05 0.87 0.73
C LEU A 148 -0.59 1.42 2.06
N ALA A 149 -0.85 0.54 3.03
CA ALA A 149 -1.37 0.95 4.34
C ALA A 149 -0.36 1.74 5.20
N GLN A 150 0.94 1.61 4.91
CA GLN A 150 2.02 2.23 5.68
C GLN A 150 2.63 3.45 4.96
N ASP A 151 2.18 3.73 3.74
CA ASP A 151 2.84 4.70 2.83
C ASP A 151 4.36 4.49 2.75
N ARG A 152 4.78 3.22 2.69
CA ARG A 152 6.19 2.82 2.78
C ARG A 152 6.58 2.00 1.56
N SER A 153 7.74 2.28 0.99
CA SER A 153 8.34 1.47 -0.08
C SER A 153 9.72 0.95 0.31
N VAL A 154 10.04 -0.26 -0.13
CA VAL A 154 11.34 -0.92 0.06
C VAL A 154 11.85 -1.35 -1.30
N VAL A 155 13.10 -1.01 -1.62
CA VAL A 155 13.73 -1.36 -2.90
C VAL A 155 14.98 -2.16 -2.64
N GLU A 156 15.08 -3.29 -3.31
CA GLU A 156 16.16 -4.25 -3.15
C GLU A 156 16.90 -4.44 -4.47
N GLY A 157 18.23 -4.41 -4.38
CA GLY A 157 19.10 -4.77 -5.49
C GLY A 157 19.13 -6.28 -5.68
N GLY A 158 19.38 -6.71 -6.92
CA GLY A 158 19.63 -8.11 -7.24
C GLY A 158 21.10 -8.48 -7.09
N LYS A 159 21.44 -9.72 -7.47
CA LYS A 159 22.84 -10.18 -7.50
C LYS A 159 23.71 -9.40 -8.48
N GLN A 160 23.11 -8.79 -9.50
CA GLN A 160 23.81 -8.13 -10.61
C GLN A 160 23.48 -6.63 -10.71
N GLU A 161 22.38 -6.18 -10.11
CA GLU A 161 21.94 -4.79 -10.18
C GLU A 161 21.80 -4.19 -8.78
N ARG A 162 22.44 -3.05 -8.56
CA ARG A 162 22.24 -2.25 -7.35
C ARG A 162 20.98 -1.40 -7.47
N VAL A 163 20.43 -1.03 -6.31
CA VAL A 163 19.39 0.00 -6.26
C VAL A 163 19.95 1.31 -6.82
N LYS A 164 19.18 1.95 -7.69
CA LYS A 164 19.46 3.29 -8.22
C LYS A 164 18.27 4.18 -7.96
N ALA A 165 18.53 5.36 -7.41
CA ALA A 165 17.54 6.41 -7.23
C ALA A 165 18.11 7.73 -7.79
N VAL A 166 17.31 8.43 -8.56
CA VAL A 166 17.63 9.76 -9.11
C VAL A 166 16.52 10.69 -8.65
N PHE A 167 16.91 11.72 -7.89
CA PHE A 167 16.01 12.77 -7.43
C PHE A 167 16.46 14.09 -8.05
N TYR A 168 15.53 14.76 -8.71
CA TYR A 168 15.78 16.08 -9.28
C TYR A 168 15.37 17.15 -8.26
N PRO A 169 16.30 18.03 -7.82
CA PRO A 169 15.95 19.17 -7.01
C PRO A 169 14.96 20.06 -7.76
N ARG A 170 13.92 20.53 -7.08
CA ARG A 170 13.08 21.61 -7.62
C ARG A 170 13.72 22.93 -7.22
N ASP A 171 14.29 23.64 -8.18
CA ASP A 171 14.85 24.96 -7.94
C ASP A 171 13.72 25.94 -7.58
N GLY A 172 13.77 26.49 -6.37
CA GLY A 172 12.74 27.35 -5.80
C GLY A 172 12.64 28.76 -6.39
N LYS A 173 12.86 28.95 -7.71
CA LYS A 173 12.60 30.21 -8.43
C LYS A 173 12.20 29.96 -9.88
N THR A 174 10.90 29.92 -10.14
CA THR A 174 10.30 30.58 -11.31
C THR A 174 8.88 30.99 -10.95
N ASP A 175 8.77 32.10 -10.23
CA ASP A 175 7.59 32.96 -10.32
C ASP A 175 7.54 33.49 -11.76
N GLY A 176 6.49 33.10 -12.50
CA GLY A 176 6.17 33.66 -13.82
C GLY A 176 6.68 32.84 -15.02
N ALA A 177 5.73 32.12 -15.64
CA ALA A 177 5.83 31.51 -16.98
C ALA A 177 6.67 30.23 -17.14
N ALA A 178 6.31 29.17 -16.42
CA ALA A 178 6.36 27.82 -16.98
C ALA A 178 4.92 27.43 -17.33
N ALA A 179 4.68 27.33 -18.64
CA ALA A 179 3.38 27.16 -19.28
C ALA A 179 2.49 26.16 -18.54
N LYS A 180 1.23 26.56 -18.37
CA LYS A 180 0.07 25.70 -18.17
C LYS A 180 0.17 24.53 -19.16
N ARG A 181 0.87 23.44 -18.77
CA ARG A 181 0.74 22.16 -19.46
C ARG A 181 -0.75 21.87 -19.37
N PRO A 182 -1.48 21.79 -20.49
CA PRO A 182 -2.89 21.47 -20.41
C PRO A 182 -3.00 20.18 -19.60
N ALA A 183 -4.06 20.10 -18.79
CA ALA A 183 -4.50 18.88 -18.15
C ALA A 183 -4.82 17.83 -19.23
N GLY A 184 -3.77 17.32 -19.87
CA GLY A 184 -3.79 16.10 -20.65
C GLY A 184 -3.40 15.02 -19.66
N GLY A 185 -4.31 14.06 -19.47
CA GLY A 185 -4.08 12.88 -18.65
C GLY A 185 -2.72 12.24 -18.95
N CYS A 186 -2.24 11.44 -18.00
CA CYS A 186 -0.97 10.73 -18.11
C CYS A 186 -0.84 10.16 -19.53
N ARG A 187 0.17 10.63 -20.29
CA ARG A 187 0.33 10.24 -21.69
C ARG A 187 0.57 8.73 -21.73
N ASN A 188 -0.37 8.00 -22.34
CA ASN A 188 -0.34 6.54 -22.50
C ASN A 188 0.71 6.08 -23.50
#